data_AF-Q062Q4-F1
#
_entry.id   AF-Q062Q4-F1
#
_cell.length_a   1.000
_cell.length_b   1.000
_cell.length_c   1.000
_cell.angle_alpha   90.00
_cell.angle_beta   90.00
_cell.angle_gamma   90.00
#
_symmetry.space_group_name_H-M   'P 1'
#
loop_
_entity.id
_entity.type
_entity.pdbx_description
1 polymer ?
#
loop_
_entity_poly.entity_id
_entity_poly.type
_entity_poly.pdbx_seq_one_letter_code
_entity_poly.pdbx_strand_id
1 'polypeptide(L)'
;MAFLITSAGSVTNGTTGGDLFTAQSGAVANSTINGLAGADTISLEQGGTATNLDIDAAGGIDKIVISGATISAGSILGGAGGDTLTLSTVVVAASTDLKTGDGDDTLTMSATSFKSSQLYFGGGSDTAQIRAVDFTDSLIGFGAGADEVTASTITTNSATILGGGGADKMTISGTGNSHLLINMDSSVNGGGADTLTFEDDLGADSTIKGKGGKDVLTVSGVSVSSQVLGNAGADNITVGGTMAGTALVGGGSGNDSITLSNTLAAGSTVQGGGGADSIDFGGDADAAAYVYGGNGADTLKLNDAFSSNEGKVGYAAFTESTIGGYDQIDNAATVSGIDFKFDNQTTFVTAEAVKDTSKDLDATVTDGTFVNADFGTAGLTARVGVLDATVTTQGSVAIFEGSTGDYFMFIQGGTTGTSDDFVADIHDTITGVAGGLTLGDNTVDIIYANN
;
A
#
# COMPACT_ATOMS: atom_id res chain seq x y z
N MET A 1 2.85 44.94 -19.69
CA MET A 1 3.93 45.94 -19.46
C MET A 1 5.25 45.21 -19.21
N ALA A 2 6.39 45.89 -19.07
CA ALA A 2 7.66 45.23 -18.70
C ALA A 2 8.35 45.97 -17.56
N PHE A 3 8.81 45.21 -16.56
CA PHE A 3 9.44 45.69 -15.34
C PHE A 3 10.81 45.05 -15.15
N LEU A 4 11.79 45.86 -14.76
CA LEU A 4 13.14 45.41 -14.42
C LEU A 4 13.44 45.77 -12.97
N ILE A 5 13.65 44.74 -12.15
CA ILE A 5 14.01 44.88 -10.74
C ILE A 5 15.52 45.01 -10.64
N THR A 6 15.99 46.17 -10.18
CA THR A 6 17.43 46.50 -10.13
C THR A 6 18.00 46.54 -8.73
N SER A 7 17.17 46.43 -7.68
CA SER A 7 17.61 46.48 -6.28
C SER A 7 16.70 45.68 -5.35
N ALA A 8 17.31 45.06 -4.35
CA ALA A 8 16.63 44.37 -3.25
C ALA A 8 15.71 45.30 -2.45
N GLY A 9 14.73 44.73 -1.73
CA GLY A 9 13.79 45.49 -0.90
C GLY A 9 12.69 46.22 -1.69
N SER A 10 12.55 45.93 -2.99
CA SER A 10 11.61 46.64 -3.86
C SER A 10 10.24 45.99 -3.84
N VAL A 11 9.17 46.80 -3.89
CA VAL A 11 7.82 46.35 -4.20
C VAL A 11 7.50 46.76 -5.63
N THR A 12 7.27 45.77 -6.50
CA THR A 12 6.97 46.00 -7.92
C THR A 12 5.56 45.51 -8.21
N ASN A 13 4.68 46.42 -8.60
CA ASN A 13 3.30 46.10 -8.96
C ASN A 13 3.12 46.16 -10.48
N GLY A 14 2.48 45.14 -11.02
CA GLY A 14 2.00 45.09 -12.39
C GLY A 14 0.80 45.99 -12.65
N THR A 15 0.15 45.68 -13.76
CA THR A 15 -1.08 46.25 -14.29
C THR A 15 -2.15 45.15 -14.31
N THR A 16 -3.32 45.42 -14.86
CA THR A 16 -4.39 44.40 -14.99
C THR A 16 -4.36 43.68 -16.34
N GLY A 17 -3.25 43.75 -17.06
CA GLY A 17 -3.05 43.02 -18.32
C GLY A 17 -1.64 42.45 -18.33
N GLY A 18 -1.38 41.50 -19.22
CA GLY A 18 -0.15 40.71 -19.18
C GLY A 18 1.15 41.53 -19.07
N ASP A 19 1.92 41.20 -18.04
CA ASP A 19 3.14 41.86 -17.64
C ASP A 19 4.35 40.94 -17.68
N LEU A 20 5.53 41.53 -17.91
CA LEU A 20 6.81 40.83 -17.86
C LEU A 20 7.65 41.42 -16.74
N PHE A 21 8.00 40.59 -15.76
CA PHE A 21 8.92 40.94 -14.69
C PHE A 21 10.24 40.22 -14.90
N THR A 22 11.33 40.98 -14.83
CA THR A 22 12.70 40.46 -14.87
C THR A 22 13.51 41.11 -13.75
N ALA A 23 14.59 40.47 -13.32
CA ALA A 23 15.46 41.00 -12.30
C ALA A 23 16.93 40.94 -12.70
N GLN A 24 17.71 41.89 -12.18
CA GLN A 24 19.16 41.75 -12.16
C GLN A 24 19.56 40.69 -11.12
N SER A 25 20.68 39.99 -11.37
CA SER A 25 21.20 38.97 -10.46
C SER A 25 21.34 39.52 -9.03
N GLY A 26 20.73 38.82 -8.06
CA GLY A 26 20.73 39.21 -6.65
C GLY A 26 19.81 40.38 -6.27
N ALA A 27 19.05 40.96 -7.20
CA ALA A 27 18.21 42.13 -6.95
C ALA A 27 16.87 41.83 -6.26
N VAL A 28 16.56 40.57 -5.94
CA VAL A 28 15.21 40.15 -5.50
C VAL A 28 15.11 39.81 -4.01
N ALA A 29 16.21 39.87 -3.25
CA ALA A 29 16.15 39.66 -1.81
C ALA A 29 15.21 40.68 -1.15
N ASN A 30 14.38 40.24 -0.20
CA ASN A 30 13.38 41.04 0.53
C ASN A 30 12.42 41.82 -0.40
N SER A 31 12.21 41.35 -1.63
CA SER A 31 11.41 42.06 -2.63
C SER A 31 10.04 41.41 -2.78
N THR A 32 9.07 42.20 -3.20
CA THR A 32 7.72 41.76 -3.51
C THR A 32 7.43 42.04 -4.99
N ILE A 33 6.89 41.05 -5.69
CA ILE A 33 6.45 41.15 -7.09
C ILE A 33 4.97 40.78 -7.14
N ASN A 34 4.12 41.71 -7.56
CA ASN A 34 2.68 41.50 -7.70
C ASN A 34 2.28 41.58 -9.17
N GLY A 35 1.83 40.48 -9.77
CA GLY A 35 1.32 40.41 -11.15
C GLY A 35 -0.02 41.14 -11.31
N LEU A 36 -0.95 40.84 -10.40
CA LEU A 36 -2.34 41.31 -10.33
C LEU A 36 -3.29 40.52 -11.23
N ALA A 37 -3.72 41.06 -12.36
CA ALA A 37 -4.66 40.39 -13.23
C ALA A 37 -4.08 40.35 -14.65
N GLY A 38 -4.37 39.31 -15.41
CA GLY A 38 -3.83 39.14 -16.76
C GLY A 38 -2.81 38.01 -16.80
N ALA A 39 -2.35 37.65 -17.99
CA ALA A 39 -1.36 36.58 -18.15
C ALA A 39 0.05 37.15 -18.00
N ASP A 40 0.61 37.02 -16.81
CA ASP A 40 1.88 37.60 -16.41
C ASP A 40 3.03 36.61 -16.56
N THR A 41 4.23 37.12 -16.74
CA THR A 41 5.47 36.35 -16.82
C THR A 41 6.50 36.93 -15.86
N ILE A 42 6.94 36.14 -14.90
CA ILE A 42 7.94 36.49 -13.91
C ILE A 42 9.16 35.62 -14.16
N SER A 43 10.22 36.20 -14.73
CA SER A 43 11.43 35.47 -15.14
C SER A 43 12.64 35.95 -14.36
N LEU A 44 13.07 35.13 -13.40
CA LEU A 44 14.16 35.43 -12.47
C LEU A 44 15.35 34.51 -12.73
N GLU A 45 16.30 34.98 -13.53
CA GLU A 45 17.60 34.35 -13.74
C GLU A 45 18.58 34.85 -12.67
N GLN A 46 18.50 34.29 -11.46
CA GLN A 46 19.28 34.79 -10.34
C GLN A 46 20.52 33.93 -10.12
N GLY A 47 21.71 34.50 -10.31
CA GLY A 47 22.88 34.03 -9.57
C GLY A 47 22.80 34.56 -8.14
N GLY A 48 22.56 33.70 -7.15
CA GLY A 48 22.63 34.06 -5.72
C GLY A 48 21.36 33.78 -4.90
N THR A 49 21.25 34.44 -3.74
CA THR A 49 20.19 34.16 -2.74
C THR A 49 19.03 35.15 -2.83
N ALA A 50 17.81 34.63 -2.95
CA ALA A 50 16.52 35.32 -2.94
C ALA A 50 15.79 35.07 -1.61
N THR A 51 16.34 35.59 -0.50
CA THR A 51 15.70 35.47 0.82
C THR A 51 14.51 36.42 0.92
N ASN A 52 13.41 35.95 1.52
CA ASN A 52 12.19 36.75 1.74
C ASN A 52 11.69 37.42 0.44
N LEU A 53 11.77 36.67 -0.66
CA LEU A 53 11.18 37.04 -1.93
C LEU A 53 9.71 36.60 -1.90
N ASP A 54 8.81 37.55 -2.11
CA ASP A 54 7.38 37.29 -2.24
C ASP A 54 6.94 37.55 -3.68
N ILE A 55 6.35 36.55 -4.30
CA ILE A 55 5.76 36.63 -5.64
C ILE A 55 4.29 36.26 -5.51
N ASP A 56 3.43 37.10 -6.05
CA ASP A 56 1.99 36.87 -6.18
C ASP A 56 1.57 37.23 -7.61
N ALA A 57 1.43 36.24 -8.50
CA ALA A 57 0.98 36.49 -9.87
C ALA A 57 -0.55 36.79 -9.93
N ALA A 58 -1.27 36.29 -8.92
CA ALA A 58 -2.64 36.59 -8.53
C ALA A 58 -3.74 36.05 -9.44
N GLY A 59 -3.96 36.52 -10.67
CA GLY A 59 -5.08 36.05 -11.46
C GLY A 59 -4.86 36.13 -12.95
N GLY A 60 -5.00 35.01 -13.65
CA GLY A 60 -4.73 34.95 -15.07
C GLY A 60 -4.22 33.57 -15.46
N ILE A 61 -3.36 33.52 -16.47
CA ILE A 61 -2.61 32.30 -16.79
C ILE A 61 -1.17 32.76 -16.75
N ASP A 62 -0.53 32.52 -15.63
CA ASP A 62 0.73 33.14 -15.27
C ASP A 62 1.89 32.18 -15.47
N LYS A 63 3.07 32.74 -15.66
CA LYS A 63 4.30 31.98 -15.84
C LYS A 63 5.39 32.50 -14.93
N ILE A 64 5.79 31.69 -13.96
CA ILE A 64 6.87 31.98 -13.03
C ILE A 64 8.05 31.07 -13.35
N VAL A 65 9.19 31.66 -13.72
CA VAL A 65 10.44 30.94 -14.02
C VAL A 65 11.53 31.44 -13.10
N ILE A 66 12.10 30.54 -12.30
CA ILE A 66 13.24 30.84 -11.44
C ILE A 66 14.37 29.87 -11.76
N SER A 67 15.55 30.42 -12.06
CA SER A 67 16.73 29.64 -12.39
C SER A 67 17.96 30.07 -11.58
N GLY A 68 18.72 29.11 -11.08
CA GLY A 68 20.04 29.30 -10.44
C GLY A 68 20.02 29.95 -9.05
N ALA A 69 18.83 30.20 -8.49
CA ALA A 69 18.65 30.89 -7.22
C ALA A 69 18.72 29.94 -6.01
N THR A 70 19.15 30.45 -4.87
CA THR A 70 18.77 29.90 -3.55
C THR A 70 17.60 30.70 -3.02
N ILE A 71 16.43 30.09 -2.86
CA ILE A 71 15.23 30.74 -2.30
C ILE A 71 15.10 30.32 -0.84
N SER A 72 14.80 31.26 0.05
CA SER A 72 14.56 30.96 1.46
C SER A 72 13.57 31.94 2.07
N ALA A 73 12.75 31.47 3.02
CA ALA A 73 11.83 32.31 3.78
C ALA A 73 10.91 33.21 2.92
N GLY A 74 10.55 32.76 1.72
CA GLY A 74 9.75 33.52 0.75
C GLY A 74 8.48 32.79 0.34
N SER A 75 7.63 33.49 -0.39
CA SER A 75 6.40 32.94 -0.97
C SER A 75 6.38 33.08 -2.48
N ILE A 76 5.91 32.05 -3.18
CA ILE A 76 5.66 32.10 -4.62
C ILE A 76 4.26 31.59 -4.85
N LEU A 77 3.37 32.46 -5.31
CA LEU A 77 1.96 32.20 -5.54
C LEU A 77 1.66 32.42 -7.03
N GLY A 78 1.11 31.40 -7.70
CA GLY A 78 0.52 31.54 -9.04
C GLY A 78 -0.79 32.32 -8.94
N GLY A 79 -1.76 31.81 -8.19
CA GLY A 79 -3.00 32.50 -7.90
C GLY A 79 -4.19 31.76 -8.51
N ALA A 80 -4.99 32.43 -9.32
CA ALA A 80 -6.15 31.85 -9.97
C ALA A 80 -5.96 31.72 -11.49
N GLY A 81 -6.34 30.58 -12.04
CA GLY A 81 -6.19 30.18 -13.43
C GLY A 81 -4.98 29.23 -13.62
N GLY A 82 -4.87 28.60 -14.79
CA GLY A 82 -3.91 27.52 -15.00
C GLY A 82 -2.49 28.05 -15.19
N ASP A 83 -1.72 28.08 -14.12
CA ASP A 83 -0.43 28.72 -14.02
C ASP A 83 0.74 27.75 -14.29
N THR A 84 1.89 28.31 -14.67
CA THR A 84 3.12 27.53 -14.90
C THR A 84 4.23 27.98 -13.97
N LEU A 85 4.70 27.08 -13.10
CA LEU A 85 5.88 27.28 -12.27
C LEU A 85 7.05 26.44 -12.79
N THR A 86 8.19 27.08 -13.07
CA THR A 86 9.43 26.42 -13.46
C THR A 86 10.56 26.77 -12.50
N LEU A 87 11.13 25.75 -11.86
CA LEU A 87 12.31 25.88 -11.00
C LEU A 87 13.46 25.07 -11.59
N SER A 88 14.49 25.75 -12.07
CA SER A 88 15.65 25.11 -12.71
C SER A 88 16.92 25.35 -11.93
N THR A 89 17.61 24.28 -11.51
CA THR A 89 18.86 24.38 -10.74
C THR A 89 18.73 25.30 -9.50
N VAL A 90 17.56 25.27 -8.85
CA VAL A 90 17.22 26.09 -7.68
C VAL A 90 17.49 25.30 -6.40
N VAL A 91 17.96 25.97 -5.36
CA VAL A 91 17.90 25.45 -3.98
C VAL A 91 16.70 26.09 -3.30
N VAL A 92 15.69 25.31 -2.96
CA VAL A 92 14.61 25.76 -2.06
C VAL A 92 15.00 25.39 -0.64
N ALA A 93 15.43 26.40 0.11
CA ALA A 93 15.83 26.27 1.51
C ALA A 93 14.63 26.55 2.44
N ALA A 94 14.86 26.36 3.74
CA ALA A 94 13.82 26.32 4.77
C ALA A 94 12.82 27.49 4.72
N SER A 95 11.58 27.15 5.09
CA SER A 95 10.46 28.07 5.26
C SER A 95 10.02 28.78 3.99
N THR A 96 10.12 28.11 2.84
CA THR A 96 9.59 28.64 1.58
C THR A 96 8.24 27.99 1.28
N ASP A 97 7.23 28.80 0.98
CA ASP A 97 5.90 28.34 0.57
C ASP A 97 5.72 28.58 -0.93
N LEU A 98 5.55 27.50 -1.69
CA LEU A 98 5.20 27.55 -3.11
C LEU A 98 3.76 27.10 -3.27
N LYS A 99 2.94 27.89 -3.96
CA LYS A 99 1.55 27.56 -4.26
C LYS A 99 1.24 27.91 -5.71
N THR A 100 0.73 26.98 -6.51
CA THR A 100 0.30 27.32 -7.88
C THR A 100 -1.10 27.93 -7.84
N GLY A 101 -2.02 27.36 -7.05
CA GLY A 101 -3.29 27.98 -6.66
C GLY A 101 -4.52 27.25 -7.20
N ASP A 102 -5.53 28.00 -7.62
CA ASP A 102 -6.73 27.43 -8.25
C ASP A 102 -6.53 27.44 -9.77
N GLY A 103 -6.89 26.38 -10.48
CA GLY A 103 -6.68 26.25 -11.93
C GLY A 103 -5.91 24.98 -12.27
N ASP A 104 -5.92 24.57 -13.54
CA ASP A 104 -5.12 23.42 -13.98
C ASP A 104 -3.66 23.86 -14.15
N ASP A 105 -2.86 23.65 -13.10
CA ASP A 105 -1.51 24.20 -13.00
C ASP A 105 -0.44 23.23 -13.51
N THR A 106 0.73 23.78 -13.84
CA THR A 106 1.89 23.00 -14.29
C THR A 106 3.15 23.36 -13.53
N LEU A 107 3.78 22.37 -12.90
CA LEU A 107 5.12 22.47 -12.33
C LEU A 107 6.16 21.74 -13.18
N THR A 108 7.28 22.41 -13.45
CA THR A 108 8.53 21.75 -13.85
C THR A 108 9.62 22.08 -12.85
N MET A 109 10.09 21.08 -12.11
CA MET A 109 11.10 21.23 -11.08
C MET A 109 12.33 20.38 -11.40
N SER A 110 13.46 21.04 -11.57
CA SER A 110 14.80 20.46 -11.58
C SER A 110 15.69 21.16 -10.56
N ALA A 111 15.10 21.45 -9.40
CA ALA A 111 15.76 22.01 -8.23
C ALA A 111 16.80 21.03 -7.69
N THR A 112 17.90 21.53 -7.13
CA THR A 112 18.92 20.66 -6.55
C THR A 112 18.50 20.15 -5.16
N SER A 113 17.67 20.90 -4.43
CA SER A 113 17.10 20.45 -3.15
C SER A 113 15.86 21.25 -2.77
N PHE A 114 14.98 20.63 -2.00
CA PHE A 114 13.77 21.22 -1.42
C PHE A 114 13.68 20.83 0.06
N LYS A 115 13.92 21.79 0.96
CA LYS A 115 14.14 21.52 2.39
C LYS A 115 13.23 22.33 3.27
N SER A 116 12.59 21.68 4.25
CA SER A 116 11.75 22.29 5.28
C SER A 116 10.78 23.33 4.71
N SER A 117 10.16 22.97 3.58
CA SER A 117 9.37 23.87 2.74
C SER A 117 8.11 23.14 2.26
N GLN A 118 7.19 23.90 1.71
CA GLN A 118 5.91 23.37 1.24
C GLN A 118 5.66 23.77 -0.22
N LEU A 119 5.10 22.83 -0.97
CA LEU A 119 4.60 23.03 -2.32
C LEU A 119 3.15 22.56 -2.35
N TYR A 120 2.22 23.43 -2.73
CA TYR A 120 0.83 23.07 -2.91
C TYR A 120 0.36 23.46 -4.30
N PHE A 121 -0.45 22.62 -4.93
CA PHE A 121 -1.07 23.01 -6.17
C PHE A 121 -2.37 23.73 -5.87
N GLY A 122 -3.41 23.03 -5.42
CA GLY A 122 -4.59 23.68 -4.86
C GLY A 122 -5.85 23.02 -5.38
N GLY A 123 -6.59 23.67 -6.26
CA GLY A 123 -7.75 23.06 -6.91
C GLY A 123 -7.62 23.15 -8.41
N GLY A 124 -7.96 22.10 -9.15
CA GLY A 124 -7.68 21.99 -10.58
C GLY A 124 -7.01 20.65 -10.85
N SER A 125 -6.95 20.24 -12.12
CA SER A 125 -6.23 19.02 -12.50
C SER A 125 -4.79 19.38 -12.85
N ASP A 126 -3.89 19.14 -11.91
CA ASP A 126 -2.55 19.67 -11.93
C ASP A 126 -1.55 18.70 -12.56
N THR A 127 -0.47 19.23 -13.13
CA THR A 127 0.61 18.41 -13.69
C THR A 127 1.96 18.79 -13.09
N ALA A 128 2.73 17.80 -12.63
CA ALA A 128 4.05 18.02 -12.07
C ALA A 128 5.11 17.09 -12.68
N GLN A 129 6.18 17.70 -13.18
CA GLN A 129 7.41 17.01 -13.57
C GLN A 129 8.54 17.41 -12.63
N ILE A 130 9.02 16.46 -11.83
CA ILE A 130 10.04 16.65 -10.82
C ILE A 130 11.25 15.78 -11.18
N ARG A 131 12.45 16.35 -11.22
CA ARG A 131 13.65 15.62 -11.63
C ARG A 131 14.87 16.00 -10.79
N ALA A 132 15.54 15.00 -10.26
CA ALA A 132 16.82 15.15 -9.56
C ALA A 132 16.75 16.13 -8.36
N VAL A 133 15.72 15.97 -7.53
CA VAL A 133 15.46 16.82 -6.36
C VAL A 133 15.63 16.01 -5.07
N ASP A 134 16.37 16.57 -4.11
CA ASP A 134 16.44 16.06 -2.74
C ASP A 134 15.36 16.72 -1.87
N PHE A 135 14.34 15.97 -1.47
CA PHE A 135 13.31 16.43 -0.52
C PHE A 135 13.70 16.11 0.92
N THR A 136 13.70 17.09 1.80
CA THR A 136 13.98 16.89 3.23
C THR A 136 12.99 17.65 4.10
N ASP A 137 12.33 16.98 5.05
CA ASP A 137 11.35 17.59 5.97
C ASP A 137 10.30 18.44 5.25
N SER A 138 9.83 17.98 4.09
CA SER A 138 9.06 18.79 3.15
C SER A 138 7.71 18.17 2.83
N LEU A 139 6.77 19.01 2.43
CA LEU A 139 5.41 18.61 2.08
C LEU A 139 5.08 19.07 0.67
N ILE A 140 4.54 18.14 -0.13
CA ILE A 140 3.97 18.41 -1.44
C ILE A 140 2.50 17.97 -1.38
N GLY A 141 1.57 18.84 -1.76
CA GLY A 141 0.15 18.48 -1.87
C GLY A 141 -0.43 18.93 -3.21
N PHE A 142 -1.10 18.05 -3.92
CA PHE A 142 -1.70 18.41 -5.22
C PHE A 142 -3.10 18.98 -5.05
N GLY A 143 -3.91 18.43 -4.15
CA GLY A 143 -5.08 19.12 -3.64
C GLY A 143 -6.37 18.55 -4.21
N ALA A 144 -7.15 19.27 -5.01
CA ALA A 144 -8.41 18.76 -5.53
C ALA A 144 -8.43 18.75 -7.04
N GLY A 145 -8.68 17.61 -7.66
CA GLY A 145 -8.67 17.43 -9.11
C GLY A 145 -8.06 16.08 -9.45
N ALA A 146 -7.91 15.76 -10.74
CA ALA A 146 -7.21 14.55 -11.14
C ALA A 146 -5.78 14.94 -11.51
N ASP A 147 -4.85 14.73 -10.59
CA ASP A 147 -3.49 15.26 -10.69
C ASP A 147 -2.54 14.23 -11.33
N GLU A 148 -1.61 14.68 -12.17
CA GLU A 148 -0.60 13.84 -12.82
C GLU A 148 0.83 14.23 -12.41
N VAL A 149 1.53 13.29 -11.80
CA VAL A 149 2.86 13.50 -11.22
C VAL A 149 3.86 12.50 -11.80
N THR A 150 4.95 13.02 -12.35
CA THR A 150 6.14 12.24 -12.69
C THR A 150 7.33 12.81 -11.94
N ALA A 151 7.82 12.06 -10.95
CA ALA A 151 9.03 12.39 -10.21
C ALA A 151 10.13 11.38 -10.52
N SER A 152 11.30 11.83 -10.94
CA SER A 152 12.40 10.95 -11.37
C SER A 152 13.71 11.33 -10.72
N THR A 153 14.48 10.31 -10.33
CA THR A 153 15.77 10.49 -9.63
C THR A 153 15.62 11.35 -8.37
N ILE A 154 14.52 11.20 -7.61
CA ILE A 154 14.34 11.94 -6.36
C ILE A 154 15.00 11.21 -5.18
N THR A 155 15.43 11.96 -4.16
CA THR A 155 15.76 11.40 -2.85
C THR A 155 14.85 12.04 -1.81
N THR A 156 14.48 11.29 -0.77
CA THR A 156 13.58 11.80 0.27
C THR A 156 14.09 11.44 1.64
N ASN A 157 14.02 12.40 2.56
CA ASN A 157 14.25 12.18 3.99
C ASN A 157 13.17 12.92 4.77
N SER A 158 12.20 12.20 5.33
CA SER A 158 11.05 12.79 6.01
C SER A 158 10.22 13.70 5.10
N ALA A 159 9.94 13.23 3.89
CA ALA A 159 9.07 13.95 2.95
C ALA A 159 7.64 13.39 3.01
N THR A 160 6.65 14.26 2.81
CA THR A 160 5.25 13.88 2.65
C THR A 160 4.74 14.34 1.29
N ILE A 161 4.06 13.45 0.59
CA ILE A 161 3.37 13.74 -0.67
C ILE A 161 1.89 13.38 -0.48
N LEU A 162 1.00 14.32 -0.82
CA LEU A 162 -0.45 14.16 -0.76
C LEU A 162 -1.01 14.31 -2.18
N GLY A 163 -1.66 13.30 -2.74
CA GLY A 163 -2.42 13.42 -3.99
C GLY A 163 -3.57 14.40 -3.77
N GLY A 164 -4.50 14.02 -2.92
CA GLY A 164 -5.53 14.92 -2.41
C GLY A 164 -6.92 14.36 -2.67
N GLY A 165 -7.67 14.89 -3.62
CA GLY A 165 -8.99 14.36 -3.92
C GLY A 165 -9.28 14.42 -5.40
N GLY A 166 -9.81 13.32 -5.94
CA GLY A 166 -9.90 13.10 -7.38
C GLY A 166 -9.01 11.92 -7.75
N ALA A 167 -9.07 11.46 -9.00
CA ALA A 167 -8.37 10.25 -9.42
C ALA A 167 -6.96 10.59 -9.87
N ASP A 168 -6.00 10.49 -8.95
CA ASP A 168 -4.64 10.94 -9.13
C ASP A 168 -3.75 9.85 -9.75
N LYS A 169 -2.75 10.29 -10.52
CA LYS A 169 -1.77 9.41 -11.13
C LYS A 169 -0.36 9.87 -10.79
N MET A 170 0.40 9.01 -10.14
CA MET A 170 1.75 9.30 -9.68
C MET A 170 2.73 8.23 -10.13
N THR A 171 3.82 8.63 -10.76
CA THR A 171 4.97 7.77 -11.07
C THR A 171 6.21 8.37 -10.44
N ILE A 172 6.85 7.59 -9.57
CA ILE A 172 8.05 8.00 -8.82
C ILE A 172 9.18 7.01 -9.08
N SER A 173 10.32 7.51 -9.56
CA SER A 173 11.62 6.86 -9.43
C SER A 173 12.55 7.71 -8.56
N GLY A 174 13.29 7.05 -7.69
CA GLY A 174 14.21 7.65 -6.75
C GLY A 174 14.91 6.60 -5.91
N THR A 175 16.23 6.74 -5.77
CA THR A 175 17.03 5.88 -4.89
C THR A 175 17.25 6.56 -3.54
N GLY A 176 17.25 5.80 -2.44
CA GLY A 176 17.63 6.33 -1.13
C GLY A 176 16.56 7.18 -0.46
N ASN A 177 15.30 6.85 -0.69
CA ASN A 177 14.16 7.36 0.07
C ASN A 177 14.14 6.75 1.48
N SER A 178 13.85 7.56 2.48
CA SER A 178 13.62 7.13 3.87
C SER A 178 12.59 8.04 4.53
N HIS A 179 11.74 7.47 5.39
CA HIS A 179 10.67 8.21 6.05
C HIS A 179 9.75 8.95 5.06
N LEU A 180 9.54 8.39 3.87
CA LEU A 180 8.63 8.96 2.88
C LEU A 180 7.20 8.57 3.24
N LEU A 181 6.29 9.53 3.30
CA LEU A 181 4.87 9.29 3.37
C LEU A 181 4.21 9.72 2.05
N ILE A 182 3.53 8.80 1.38
CA ILE A 182 2.63 9.11 0.26
C ILE A 182 1.21 8.74 0.70
N ASN A 183 0.31 9.71 0.66
CA ASN A 183 -1.13 9.45 0.73
C ASN A 183 -1.72 9.88 -0.61
N MET A 184 -2.38 8.97 -1.31
CA MET A 184 -3.01 9.30 -2.58
C MET A 184 -4.31 10.10 -2.34
N ASP A 185 -5.18 9.68 -1.41
CA ASP A 185 -6.33 10.50 -1.02
C ASP A 185 -6.20 11.22 0.35
N SER A 186 -6.93 12.33 0.48
CA SER A 186 -7.12 13.14 1.68
C SER A 186 -8.11 12.52 2.69
N SER A 187 -8.98 11.61 2.23
CA SER A 187 -10.07 11.01 2.98
C SER A 187 -10.03 9.48 2.93
N VAL A 188 -10.51 8.83 3.99
CA VAL A 188 -10.52 7.36 4.10
C VAL A 188 -11.81 6.71 3.59
N ASN A 189 -12.84 7.49 3.18
CA ASN A 189 -14.20 6.97 2.97
C ASN A 189 -14.89 7.54 1.71
N GLY A 190 -14.30 7.33 0.53
CA GLY A 190 -14.90 7.73 -0.76
C GLY A 190 -14.04 8.68 -1.56
N GLY A 191 -12.75 8.38 -1.62
CA GLY A 191 -11.77 9.08 -2.42
C GLY A 191 -11.76 8.67 -3.90
N GLY A 192 -10.85 9.28 -4.66
CA GLY A 192 -10.64 8.97 -6.07
C GLY A 192 -10.01 7.59 -6.28
N ALA A 193 -10.15 7.03 -7.48
CA ALA A 193 -9.47 5.78 -7.82
C ALA A 193 -8.05 6.11 -8.31
N ASP A 194 -7.09 5.99 -7.40
CA ASP A 194 -5.74 6.50 -7.61
C ASP A 194 -4.81 5.45 -8.24
N THR A 195 -3.77 5.91 -8.92
CA THR A 195 -2.73 5.05 -9.47
C THR A 195 -1.35 5.54 -9.07
N LEU A 196 -0.63 4.75 -8.28
CA LEU A 196 0.75 4.99 -7.92
C LEU A 196 1.66 3.90 -8.48
N THR A 197 2.73 4.31 -9.16
CA THR A 197 3.86 3.45 -9.51
C THR A 197 5.12 4.00 -8.86
N PHE A 198 5.72 3.22 -7.97
CA PHE A 198 7.02 3.49 -7.36
C PHE A 198 8.04 2.53 -7.99
N GLU A 199 8.83 3.03 -8.93
CA GLU A 199 9.68 2.22 -9.83
C GLU A 199 10.90 1.61 -9.14
N ASP A 200 11.31 2.18 -8.00
CA ASP A 200 12.41 1.67 -7.17
C ASP A 200 11.88 0.96 -5.92
N ASP A 201 12.76 0.38 -5.11
CA ASP A 201 12.34 -0.16 -3.82
C ASP A 201 11.92 0.98 -2.87
N LEU A 202 10.77 0.81 -2.20
CA LEU A 202 10.33 1.73 -1.16
C LEU A 202 11.29 1.62 0.02
N GLY A 203 12.08 2.65 0.27
CA GLY A 203 13.12 2.65 1.30
C GLY A 203 12.57 2.74 2.72
N ALA A 204 13.46 2.52 3.70
CA ALA A 204 13.09 2.21 5.08
C ALA A 204 12.16 3.24 5.74
N ASP A 205 11.30 2.75 6.63
CA ASP A 205 10.35 3.54 7.42
C ASP A 205 9.41 4.40 6.55
N SER A 206 9.18 4.01 5.30
CA SER A 206 8.31 4.75 4.38
C SER A 206 6.93 4.10 4.30
N THR A 207 5.93 4.88 3.91
CA THR A 207 4.54 4.41 3.86
C THR A 207 3.84 4.98 2.65
N ILE A 208 3.20 4.10 1.89
CA ILE A 208 2.27 4.44 0.82
C ILE A 208 0.86 4.06 1.27
N LYS A 209 -0.11 4.95 1.03
CA LYS A 209 -1.53 4.72 1.31
C LYS A 209 -2.39 5.14 0.12
N GLY A 210 -3.23 4.24 -0.37
CA GLY A 210 -4.32 4.55 -1.30
C GLY A 210 -5.38 5.43 -0.64
N LYS A 211 -5.77 5.03 0.59
CA LYS A 211 -6.72 5.68 1.50
C LYS A 211 -8.17 5.32 1.22
N GLY A 212 -8.77 5.89 0.19
CA GLY A 212 -10.17 5.62 -0.12
C GLY A 212 -10.33 5.69 -1.61
N GLY A 213 -11.05 4.74 -2.20
CA GLY A 213 -11.14 4.67 -3.66
C GLY A 213 -10.84 3.27 -4.14
N LYS A 214 -10.68 3.09 -5.45
CA LYS A 214 -10.27 1.80 -6.01
C LYS A 214 -8.86 1.96 -6.53
N ASP A 215 -7.87 1.73 -5.68
CA ASP A 215 -6.51 2.17 -5.94
C ASP A 215 -5.68 1.11 -6.64
N VAL A 216 -4.69 1.56 -7.41
CA VAL A 216 -3.68 0.71 -8.04
C VAL A 216 -2.32 1.13 -7.52
N LEU A 217 -1.73 0.32 -6.65
CA LEU A 217 -0.45 0.60 -5.99
C LEU A 217 0.60 -0.40 -6.47
N THR A 218 1.58 0.06 -7.25
CA THR A 218 2.70 -0.76 -7.73
C THR A 218 4.00 -0.26 -7.14
N VAL A 219 4.76 -1.15 -6.50
CA VAL A 219 6.11 -0.85 -5.97
C VAL A 219 7.11 -1.92 -6.43
N SER A 220 8.35 -1.53 -6.71
CA SER A 220 9.38 -2.52 -7.06
C SER A 220 9.75 -3.41 -5.88
N GLY A 221 9.76 -2.90 -4.66
CA GLY A 221 10.09 -3.65 -3.45
C GLY A 221 9.69 -2.88 -2.20
N VAL A 222 9.68 -3.53 -1.04
CA VAL A 222 9.28 -2.89 0.23
C VAL A 222 10.37 -3.16 1.28
N SER A 223 11.05 -2.10 1.71
CA SER A 223 12.11 -2.20 2.70
C SER A 223 11.59 -2.39 4.13
N VAL A 224 12.51 -2.58 5.08
CA VAL A 224 12.19 -2.79 6.50
C VAL A 224 11.33 -1.66 7.07
N SER A 225 10.40 -2.04 7.95
CA SER A 225 9.44 -1.12 8.61
C SER A 225 8.61 -0.26 7.65
N SER A 226 8.56 -0.62 6.37
CA SER A 226 7.84 0.14 5.35
C SER A 226 6.48 -0.50 5.07
N GLN A 227 5.54 0.32 4.61
CA GLN A 227 4.14 -0.10 4.47
C GLN A 227 3.58 0.30 3.10
N VAL A 228 2.81 -0.59 2.48
CA VAL A 228 1.97 -0.28 1.32
C VAL A 228 0.55 -0.70 1.64
N LEU A 229 -0.37 0.26 1.70
CA LEU A 229 -1.73 0.05 2.20
C LEU A 229 -2.76 0.55 1.18
N GLY A 230 -3.69 -0.29 0.74
CA GLY A 230 -4.84 0.14 -0.07
C GLY A 230 -5.80 1.01 0.75
N ASN A 231 -6.11 0.53 1.96
CA ASN A 231 -7.04 1.07 2.95
C ASN A 231 -8.53 0.81 2.66
N ALA A 232 -9.24 1.60 1.86
CA ALA A 232 -10.68 1.43 1.72
C ALA A 232 -11.09 1.42 0.25
N GLY A 233 -11.76 0.34 -0.15
CA GLY A 233 -12.21 0.07 -1.51
C GLY A 233 -11.56 -1.21 -2.03
N ALA A 234 -11.66 -1.47 -3.32
CA ALA A 234 -11.22 -2.74 -3.90
C ALA A 234 -9.86 -2.56 -4.59
N ASP A 235 -8.80 -2.60 -3.80
CA ASP A 235 -7.48 -2.13 -4.19
C ASP A 235 -6.66 -3.22 -4.90
N ASN A 236 -5.86 -2.80 -5.86
CA ASN A 236 -4.90 -3.65 -6.56
C ASN A 236 -3.49 -3.27 -6.13
N ILE A 237 -2.83 -4.13 -5.36
CA ILE A 237 -1.46 -3.92 -4.86
C ILE A 237 -0.51 -4.89 -5.55
N THR A 238 0.60 -4.39 -6.09
CA THR A 238 1.64 -5.20 -6.71
C THR A 238 3.00 -4.86 -6.13
N VAL A 239 3.71 -5.86 -5.61
CA VAL A 239 5.12 -5.77 -5.21
C VAL A 239 5.95 -6.65 -6.14
N GLY A 240 6.83 -6.04 -6.93
CA GLY A 240 7.64 -6.75 -7.94
C GLY A 240 8.85 -7.50 -7.38
N GLY A 241 9.28 -7.16 -6.17
CA GLY A 241 10.57 -7.52 -5.58
C GLY A 241 10.42 -7.87 -4.12
N THR A 242 11.54 -7.89 -3.39
CA THR A 242 11.57 -8.42 -2.03
C THR A 242 10.78 -7.53 -1.05
N MET A 243 10.02 -8.17 -0.15
CA MET A 243 9.51 -7.56 1.07
C MET A 243 10.47 -7.87 2.22
N ALA A 244 11.12 -6.84 2.78
CA ALA A 244 12.19 -7.02 3.76
C ALA A 244 11.71 -6.86 5.21
N GLY A 245 12.19 -7.72 6.12
CA GLY A 245 12.04 -7.54 7.56
C GLY A 245 10.60 -7.28 7.97
N THR A 246 10.37 -6.27 8.80
CA THR A 246 9.05 -5.81 9.30
C THR A 246 8.20 -5.05 8.27
N ALA A 247 8.39 -5.30 6.97
CA ALA A 247 7.56 -4.74 5.91
C ALA A 247 6.10 -5.23 6.03
N LEU A 248 5.15 -4.35 5.70
CA LEU A 248 3.72 -4.66 5.67
C LEU A 248 3.10 -4.29 4.33
N VAL A 249 2.36 -5.22 3.74
CA VAL A 249 1.44 -4.95 2.62
C VAL A 249 0.03 -5.27 3.08
N GLY A 250 -0.90 -4.34 2.91
CA GLY A 250 -2.28 -4.50 3.37
C GLY A 250 -3.31 -3.99 2.38
N GLY A 251 -4.29 -4.81 2.02
CA GLY A 251 -5.45 -4.40 1.20
C GLY A 251 -6.30 -3.39 1.96
N GLY A 252 -6.91 -3.80 3.07
CA GLY A 252 -7.70 -2.93 3.93
C GLY A 252 -9.14 -3.40 4.02
N SER A 253 -10.11 -2.56 3.67
CA SER A 253 -11.53 -2.90 3.60
C SER A 253 -11.98 -2.89 2.16
N GLY A 254 -12.68 -3.91 1.72
CA GLY A 254 -13.10 -4.12 0.33
C GLY A 254 -12.47 -5.39 -0.21
N ASN A 255 -12.75 -5.72 -1.46
CA ASN A 255 -12.24 -6.94 -2.06
C ASN A 255 -10.93 -6.61 -2.77
N ASP A 256 -9.82 -6.88 -2.11
CA ASP A 256 -8.50 -6.46 -2.53
C ASP A 256 -7.79 -7.55 -3.34
N SER A 257 -6.89 -7.15 -4.22
CA SER A 257 -6.02 -8.02 -5.00
C SER A 257 -4.57 -7.67 -4.72
N ILE A 258 -3.85 -8.56 -4.06
CA ILE A 258 -2.44 -8.38 -3.70
C ILE A 258 -1.60 -9.38 -4.49
N THR A 259 -0.64 -8.90 -5.27
CA THR A 259 0.29 -9.73 -6.05
C THR A 259 1.73 -9.47 -5.63
N LEU A 260 2.45 -10.53 -5.30
CA LEU A 260 3.79 -10.49 -4.72
C LEU A 260 4.70 -11.37 -5.57
N SER A 261 5.61 -10.77 -6.32
CA SER A 261 6.35 -11.49 -7.37
C SER A 261 7.66 -12.12 -6.90
N ASN A 262 8.03 -11.96 -5.63
CA ASN A 262 9.35 -12.29 -5.12
C ASN A 262 9.32 -12.62 -3.62
N THR A 263 10.49 -12.66 -2.99
CA THR A 263 10.67 -13.17 -1.64
C THR A 263 9.97 -12.35 -0.54
N LEU A 264 9.31 -13.04 0.38
CA LEU A 264 8.94 -12.52 1.71
C LEU A 264 10.04 -12.85 2.72
N ALA A 265 10.77 -11.83 3.19
CA ALA A 265 11.81 -12.04 4.19
C ALA A 265 11.24 -12.22 5.60
N ALA A 266 12.08 -12.72 6.51
CA ALA A 266 11.73 -12.93 7.92
C ALA A 266 11.08 -11.69 8.56
N GLY A 267 9.89 -11.87 9.14
CA GLY A 267 9.14 -10.83 9.84
C GLY A 267 8.19 -10.01 8.96
N SER A 268 8.16 -10.25 7.65
CA SER A 268 7.27 -9.52 6.74
C SER A 268 5.84 -10.01 6.88
N THR A 269 4.88 -9.12 6.65
CA THR A 269 3.46 -9.42 6.79
C THR A 269 2.69 -8.95 5.56
N VAL A 270 1.78 -9.80 5.11
CA VAL A 270 0.79 -9.49 4.08
C VAL A 270 -0.59 -9.70 4.68
N GLN A 271 -1.52 -8.79 4.43
CA GLN A 271 -2.90 -8.90 4.91
C GLN A 271 -3.88 -8.46 3.81
N GLY A 272 -4.89 -9.27 3.49
CA GLY A 272 -6.03 -8.84 2.66
C GLY A 272 -6.83 -7.79 3.43
N GLY A 273 -7.38 -8.19 4.57
CA GLY A 273 -8.01 -7.29 5.52
C GLY A 273 -9.47 -7.66 5.75
N GLY A 274 -10.41 -7.01 5.08
CA GLY A 274 -11.83 -7.29 5.23
C GLY A 274 -12.56 -7.18 3.91
N GLY A 275 -13.18 -8.27 3.47
CA GLY A 275 -13.73 -8.41 2.13
C GLY A 275 -13.39 -9.78 1.60
N ALA A 276 -13.69 -10.07 0.34
CA ALA A 276 -13.21 -11.30 -0.29
C ALA A 276 -11.93 -10.97 -1.06
N ASP A 277 -10.79 -11.21 -0.44
CA ASP A 277 -9.48 -10.80 -0.91
C ASP A 277 -8.81 -11.89 -1.76
N SER A 278 -7.95 -11.49 -2.69
CA SER A 278 -7.14 -12.39 -3.51
C SER A 278 -5.66 -12.06 -3.30
N ILE A 279 -4.90 -12.97 -2.72
CA ILE A 279 -3.47 -12.81 -2.50
C ILE A 279 -2.71 -13.85 -3.33
N ASP A 280 -1.83 -13.40 -4.22
CA ASP A 280 -1.08 -14.23 -5.16
C ASP A 280 0.43 -14.07 -4.99
N PHE A 281 1.10 -15.15 -4.60
CA PHE A 281 2.53 -15.20 -4.34
C PHE A 281 3.26 -15.93 -5.46
N GLY A 282 4.25 -15.27 -6.07
CA GLY A 282 5.08 -15.84 -7.14
C GLY A 282 6.52 -16.19 -6.72
N GLY A 283 6.90 -16.08 -5.44
CA GLY A 283 8.26 -16.36 -4.97
C GLY A 283 8.33 -16.76 -3.49
N ASP A 284 9.50 -17.20 -3.04
CA ASP A 284 9.73 -17.89 -1.74
C ASP A 284 9.32 -17.08 -0.49
N ALA A 285 8.91 -17.76 0.59
CA ALA A 285 8.68 -17.13 1.90
C ALA A 285 9.61 -17.67 3.01
N ASP A 286 10.13 -16.77 3.84
CA ASP A 286 10.86 -17.15 5.05
C ASP A 286 9.90 -17.71 6.13
N ALA A 287 10.38 -18.63 6.97
CA ALA A 287 9.63 -19.24 8.08
C ALA A 287 8.94 -18.24 9.03
N ALA A 288 9.48 -17.03 9.14
CA ALA A 288 8.94 -15.96 9.96
C ALA A 288 8.13 -14.91 9.18
N ALA A 289 7.78 -15.18 7.91
CA ALA A 289 6.85 -14.37 7.14
C ALA A 289 5.40 -14.85 7.33
N TYR A 290 4.46 -13.91 7.34
CA TYR A 290 3.05 -14.18 7.61
C TYR A 290 2.12 -13.62 6.54
N VAL A 291 1.08 -14.38 6.20
CA VAL A 291 0.04 -13.98 5.25
C VAL A 291 -1.31 -14.21 5.86
N TYR A 292 -2.11 -13.15 5.95
CA TYR A 292 -3.46 -13.19 6.47
C TYR A 292 -4.42 -12.88 5.33
N GLY A 293 -5.43 -13.72 5.11
CA GLY A 293 -6.59 -13.33 4.28
C GLY A 293 -7.30 -12.18 4.95
N GLY A 294 -7.80 -12.43 6.16
CA GLY A 294 -8.51 -11.45 6.98
C GLY A 294 -9.95 -11.90 7.19
N ASN A 295 -10.88 -10.95 7.27
CA ASN A 295 -12.30 -11.28 7.38
C ASN A 295 -12.91 -11.39 5.98
N GLY A 296 -13.50 -12.55 5.68
CA GLY A 296 -14.28 -12.74 4.47
C GLY A 296 -13.98 -14.09 3.85
N ALA A 297 -14.24 -14.23 2.56
CA ALA A 297 -13.94 -15.47 1.85
C ALA A 297 -12.74 -15.22 0.96
N ASP A 298 -11.55 -15.43 1.50
CA ASP A 298 -10.31 -15.04 0.84
C ASP A 298 -9.76 -16.15 -0.04
N THR A 299 -8.94 -15.79 -1.02
CA THR A 299 -8.22 -16.73 -1.88
C THR A 299 -6.73 -16.44 -1.78
N LEU A 300 -5.98 -17.39 -1.21
CA LEU A 300 -4.53 -17.31 -1.06
C LEU A 300 -3.88 -18.30 -2.01
N LYS A 301 -3.22 -17.80 -3.05
CA LYS A 301 -2.44 -18.58 -4.01
C LYS A 301 -0.97 -18.54 -3.64
N LEU A 302 -0.45 -19.65 -3.15
CA LEU A 302 0.88 -19.72 -2.53
C LEU A 302 1.97 -20.21 -3.50
N ASN A 303 1.64 -20.85 -4.63
CA ASN A 303 2.57 -21.28 -5.70
C ASN A 303 3.97 -21.77 -5.24
N ASP A 304 4.02 -22.75 -4.32
CA ASP A 304 5.24 -23.30 -3.70
C ASP A 304 5.94 -22.41 -2.67
N ALA A 305 5.54 -21.15 -2.50
CA ALA A 305 6.20 -20.19 -1.60
C ALA A 305 6.08 -20.55 -0.10
N PHE A 306 5.04 -21.32 0.25
CA PHE A 306 4.74 -21.74 1.62
C PHE A 306 4.83 -23.25 1.67
N SER A 307 6.01 -23.74 2.04
CA SER A 307 6.28 -25.16 2.27
C SER A 307 6.48 -25.41 3.79
N SER A 308 6.53 -26.66 4.25
CA SER A 308 6.73 -26.95 5.68
C SER A 308 8.04 -26.32 6.20
N ASN A 309 7.97 -25.46 7.22
CA ASN A 309 9.03 -24.56 7.73
C ASN A 309 9.34 -23.30 6.89
N GLU A 310 8.48 -22.90 5.95
CA GLU A 310 8.63 -21.70 5.11
C GLU A 310 7.30 -20.96 5.02
N GLY A 311 7.27 -19.69 5.44
CA GLY A 311 6.06 -18.86 5.50
C GLY A 311 4.96 -19.46 6.38
N LYS A 312 3.99 -18.63 6.80
CA LYS A 312 2.78 -19.12 7.49
C LYS A 312 1.53 -18.43 7.00
N VAL A 313 0.47 -19.21 6.80
CA VAL A 313 -0.88 -18.68 6.65
C VAL A 313 -1.43 -18.37 8.04
N GLY A 314 -1.74 -17.11 8.29
CA GLY A 314 -2.11 -16.57 9.58
C GLY A 314 -3.61 -16.31 9.70
N TYR A 315 -4.12 -16.52 10.90
CA TYR A 315 -5.48 -16.20 11.33
C TYR A 315 -5.46 -15.52 12.69
N ALA A 316 -6.11 -14.36 12.83
CA ALA A 316 -6.23 -13.71 14.13
C ALA A 316 -7.30 -14.37 15.01
N ALA A 317 -8.32 -14.98 14.41
CA ALA A 317 -9.38 -15.71 15.08
C ALA A 317 -10.00 -16.79 14.19
N PHE A 318 -10.62 -17.81 14.78
CA PHE A 318 -11.35 -18.84 14.03
C PHE A 318 -12.52 -18.28 13.22
N THR A 319 -13.11 -17.18 13.68
CA THR A 319 -14.25 -16.51 13.01
C THR A 319 -13.89 -15.81 11.71
N GLU A 320 -12.60 -15.71 11.37
CA GLU A 320 -12.15 -15.10 10.11
C GLU A 320 -12.54 -15.96 8.91
N SER A 321 -12.47 -17.29 9.06
CA SER A 321 -12.81 -18.24 8.00
C SER A 321 -13.84 -19.24 8.52
N THR A 322 -15.08 -19.12 8.08
CA THR A 322 -16.22 -19.92 8.59
C THR A 322 -16.95 -20.62 7.47
N ILE A 323 -17.85 -21.55 7.80
CA ILE A 323 -18.67 -22.25 6.78
C ILE A 323 -19.49 -21.31 5.86
N GLY A 324 -19.76 -20.06 6.28
CA GLY A 324 -20.50 -19.07 5.50
C GLY A 324 -19.65 -18.27 4.50
N GLY A 325 -18.33 -18.32 4.66
CA GLY A 325 -17.33 -17.60 3.88
C GLY A 325 -15.98 -18.10 4.37
N TYR A 326 -15.53 -19.21 3.80
CA TYR A 326 -14.28 -19.85 4.15
C TYR A 326 -13.22 -19.42 3.15
N ASP A 327 -11.99 -19.38 3.62
CA ASP A 327 -10.83 -19.11 2.80
C ASP A 327 -10.47 -20.32 1.94
N GLN A 328 -9.93 -20.01 0.77
CA GLN A 328 -9.37 -20.96 -0.19
C GLN A 328 -7.86 -20.78 -0.21
N ILE A 329 -7.14 -21.81 0.23
CA ILE A 329 -5.69 -21.86 0.22
C ILE A 329 -5.28 -22.77 -0.93
N ASP A 330 -4.90 -22.15 -2.04
CA ASP A 330 -4.43 -22.81 -3.26
C ASP A 330 -2.90 -22.84 -3.23
N ASN A 331 -2.32 -24.02 -3.10
CA ASN A 331 -0.87 -24.22 -3.17
C ASN A 331 -0.53 -25.18 -4.30
N ALA A 332 0.69 -25.07 -4.82
CA ALA A 332 1.13 -25.96 -5.87
C ALA A 332 1.23 -27.40 -5.35
N ALA A 333 0.73 -28.36 -6.14
CA ALA A 333 0.65 -29.80 -5.80
C ALA A 333 2.00 -30.49 -5.49
N THR A 334 3.12 -29.75 -5.55
CA THR A 334 4.48 -30.21 -5.30
C THR A 334 5.01 -29.86 -3.92
N VAL A 335 4.27 -29.11 -3.10
CA VAL A 335 4.74 -28.71 -1.76
C VAL A 335 4.77 -29.86 -0.76
N SER A 336 5.72 -29.81 0.18
CA SER A 336 5.87 -30.81 1.24
C SER A 336 4.94 -30.59 2.44
N GLY A 337 4.20 -29.47 2.47
CA GLY A 337 3.29 -29.13 3.56
C GLY A 337 2.95 -27.64 3.59
N ILE A 338 2.06 -27.24 4.50
CA ILE A 338 1.70 -25.84 4.76
C ILE A 338 1.62 -25.65 6.28
N ASP A 339 2.21 -24.55 6.76
CA ASP A 339 2.17 -24.15 8.16
C ASP A 339 1.09 -23.07 8.37
N PHE A 340 0.18 -23.31 9.30
CA PHE A 340 -0.86 -22.37 9.71
C PHE A 340 -0.58 -21.82 11.10
N LYS A 341 -0.82 -20.52 11.31
CA LYS A 341 -0.65 -19.82 12.59
C LYS A 341 -1.96 -19.19 13.04
N PHE A 342 -2.26 -19.34 14.33
CA PHE A 342 -3.44 -18.75 14.95
C PHE A 342 -3.05 -17.85 16.12
N ASP A 343 -3.20 -16.53 15.98
CA ASP A 343 -2.60 -15.55 16.91
C ASP A 343 -3.15 -15.65 18.33
N ASN A 344 -4.45 -15.91 18.45
CA ASN A 344 -5.17 -15.92 19.72
C ASN A 344 -5.44 -17.33 20.25
N GLN A 345 -4.77 -18.35 19.71
CA GLN A 345 -4.92 -19.73 20.17
C GLN A 345 -3.57 -20.27 20.61
N THR A 346 -3.50 -20.76 21.84
CA THR A 346 -2.22 -21.18 22.44
C THR A 346 -2.06 -22.69 22.52
N THR A 347 -3.14 -23.44 22.40
CA THR A 347 -3.12 -24.91 22.47
C THR A 347 -4.07 -25.52 21.47
N PHE A 348 -3.54 -26.38 20.60
CA PHE A 348 -4.33 -27.27 19.77
C PHE A 348 -4.35 -28.67 20.39
N VAL A 349 -5.45 -29.36 20.20
CA VAL A 349 -5.58 -30.78 20.56
C VAL A 349 -6.00 -31.50 19.29
N THR A 350 -5.50 -32.70 19.04
CA THR A 350 -6.07 -33.52 17.97
C THR A 350 -7.47 -33.91 18.42
N ALA A 351 -8.48 -33.76 17.55
CA ALA A 351 -9.83 -34.19 17.90
C ALA A 351 -9.80 -35.66 18.38
N GLU A 352 -10.31 -35.94 19.59
CA GLU A 352 -10.50 -37.32 20.02
C GLU A 352 -11.43 -38.04 19.04
N ALA A 353 -11.20 -39.34 18.82
CA ALA A 353 -11.91 -40.15 17.83
C ALA A 353 -13.43 -39.94 17.83
N VAL A 354 -13.96 -39.31 16.77
CA VAL A 354 -15.38 -39.42 16.45
C VAL A 354 -15.59 -40.82 15.89
N LYS A 355 -15.94 -41.76 16.75
CA LYS A 355 -16.33 -43.11 16.34
C LYS A 355 -17.81 -43.09 15.98
N ASP A 356 -18.14 -43.01 14.69
CA ASP A 356 -19.45 -43.52 14.26
C ASP A 356 -19.36 -45.05 14.10
N THR A 357 -20.43 -45.73 14.47
CA THR A 357 -20.60 -47.18 14.30
C THR A 357 -21.53 -47.52 13.14
N SER A 358 -22.04 -46.50 12.46
CA SER A 358 -22.62 -46.55 11.12
C SER A 358 -21.51 -46.29 10.10
N LYS A 359 -21.58 -46.87 8.92
CA LYS A 359 -20.49 -46.91 7.91
C LYS A 359 -20.07 -45.55 7.31
N ASP A 360 -20.41 -44.44 7.95
CA ASP A 360 -20.16 -43.07 7.48
C ASP A 360 -19.06 -42.35 8.27
N LEU A 361 -18.39 -43.00 9.24
CA LEU A 361 -17.28 -42.43 10.02
C LEU A 361 -16.33 -43.50 10.62
N ASP A 362 -15.97 -44.50 9.81
CA ASP A 362 -15.03 -45.55 10.23
C ASP A 362 -13.56 -45.08 10.08
N ALA A 363 -13.14 -44.08 10.85
CA ALA A 363 -11.72 -43.82 11.11
C ALA A 363 -11.43 -43.93 12.60
N THR A 364 -10.55 -44.88 12.97
CA THR A 364 -10.06 -45.00 14.34
C THR A 364 -9.04 -43.89 14.57
N VAL A 365 -9.42 -42.81 15.26
CA VAL A 365 -8.45 -41.74 15.56
C VAL A 365 -7.50 -42.22 16.64
N THR A 366 -6.23 -42.29 16.28
CA THR A 366 -5.11 -42.29 17.21
C THR A 366 -4.45 -40.92 17.04
N ASP A 367 -4.10 -40.27 18.15
CA ASP A 367 -3.49 -38.93 18.21
C ASP A 367 -2.73 -38.54 16.93
N GLY A 368 -3.14 -37.45 16.30
CA GLY A 368 -2.41 -36.85 15.17
C GLY A 368 -2.74 -37.40 13.79
N THR A 369 -3.89 -38.05 13.57
CA THR A 369 -4.20 -38.67 12.28
C THR A 369 -5.52 -38.19 11.65
N PHE A 370 -5.43 -37.83 10.37
CA PHE A 370 -6.50 -37.51 9.42
C PHE A 370 -7.78 -38.31 9.64
N VAL A 371 -8.92 -37.61 9.66
CA VAL A 371 -10.21 -38.26 9.59
C VAL A 371 -10.56 -38.44 8.11
N ASN A 372 -9.88 -39.39 7.46
CA ASN A 372 -10.35 -39.90 6.18
C ASN A 372 -11.53 -40.85 6.45
N ALA A 373 -12.69 -40.26 6.75
CA ALA A 373 -13.92 -41.00 6.66
C ALA A 373 -14.53 -40.75 5.28
N ASP A 374 -14.99 -41.81 4.65
CA ASP A 374 -15.80 -41.73 3.44
C ASP A 374 -17.21 -41.28 3.87
N PHE A 375 -17.37 -40.00 4.20
CA PHE A 375 -18.61 -39.46 4.79
C PHE A 375 -19.71 -39.20 3.72
N GLY A 376 -20.07 -40.20 2.92
CA GLY A 376 -21.24 -40.19 2.02
C GLY A 376 -21.42 -38.97 1.08
N THR A 377 -22.64 -38.74 0.59
CA THR A 377 -22.99 -37.68 -0.40
C THR A 377 -23.45 -36.35 0.24
N ALA A 378 -23.24 -36.12 1.54
CA ALA A 378 -23.67 -34.89 2.20
C ALA A 378 -22.77 -33.69 1.81
N GLY A 379 -23.34 -32.50 1.62
CA GLY A 379 -22.57 -31.28 1.27
C GLY A 379 -21.77 -30.72 2.45
N LEU A 380 -20.81 -29.82 2.18
CA LEU A 380 -19.87 -29.25 3.16
C LEU A 380 -20.55 -28.75 4.45
N THR A 381 -21.62 -27.97 4.34
CA THR A 381 -22.35 -27.43 5.50
C THR A 381 -22.87 -28.51 6.45
N ALA A 382 -23.38 -29.62 5.90
CA ALA A 382 -23.86 -30.73 6.73
C ALA A 382 -22.70 -31.43 7.44
N ARG A 383 -21.53 -31.53 6.80
CA ARG A 383 -20.33 -32.14 7.38
C ARG A 383 -19.79 -31.32 8.54
N VAL A 384 -19.63 -30.01 8.35
CA VAL A 384 -19.18 -29.10 9.41
C VAL A 384 -20.16 -29.14 10.58
N GLY A 385 -21.48 -29.16 10.34
CA GLY A 385 -22.48 -29.28 11.41
C GLY A 385 -22.38 -30.58 12.22
N VAL A 386 -21.90 -31.69 11.64
CA VAL A 386 -21.64 -32.93 12.40
C VAL A 386 -20.37 -32.80 13.24
N LEU A 387 -19.30 -32.24 12.68
CA LEU A 387 -18.05 -32.00 13.41
C LEU A 387 -18.28 -31.08 14.61
N ASP A 388 -18.99 -29.97 14.40
CA ASP A 388 -19.37 -29.03 15.44
C ASP A 388 -20.18 -29.69 16.58
N ALA A 389 -21.11 -30.59 16.22
CA ALA A 389 -21.94 -31.30 17.21
C ALA A 389 -21.21 -32.41 17.97
N THR A 390 -20.13 -32.98 17.41
CA THR A 390 -19.48 -34.19 17.93
C THR A 390 -18.13 -33.92 18.56
N VAL A 391 -17.38 -32.97 18.02
CA VAL A 391 -16.09 -32.51 18.53
C VAL A 391 -16.35 -31.36 19.50
N THR A 392 -16.13 -31.55 20.80
CA THR A 392 -16.56 -30.58 21.83
C THR A 392 -15.41 -29.84 22.51
N THR A 393 -14.17 -30.20 22.21
CA THR A 393 -12.99 -29.53 22.76
C THR A 393 -12.53 -28.43 21.81
N GLN A 394 -12.53 -27.18 22.29
CA GLN A 394 -12.00 -26.05 21.52
C GLN A 394 -10.56 -26.32 21.07
N GLY A 395 -10.23 -25.92 19.84
CA GLY A 395 -8.92 -26.17 19.24
C GLY A 395 -8.73 -27.60 18.74
N SER A 396 -9.79 -28.41 18.71
CA SER A 396 -9.76 -29.72 18.07
C SER A 396 -9.69 -29.57 16.56
N VAL A 397 -8.62 -30.09 15.95
CA VAL A 397 -8.40 -30.02 14.51
C VAL A 397 -8.90 -31.29 13.82
N ALA A 398 -9.60 -31.14 12.71
CA ALA A 398 -10.00 -32.21 11.80
C ALA A 398 -9.72 -31.83 10.34
N ILE A 399 -9.26 -32.79 9.54
CA ILE A 399 -9.09 -32.65 8.09
C ILE A 399 -9.98 -33.71 7.42
N PHE A 400 -10.76 -33.30 6.42
CA PHE A 400 -11.70 -34.17 5.72
C PHE A 400 -11.83 -33.82 4.23
N GLU A 401 -12.27 -34.78 3.42
CA GLU A 401 -12.51 -34.59 1.99
C GLU A 401 -13.94 -34.10 1.73
N GLY A 402 -14.07 -33.12 0.84
CA GLY A 402 -15.30 -32.57 0.31
C GLY A 402 -15.89 -33.41 -0.81
N SER A 403 -17.10 -33.05 -1.27
CA SER A 403 -17.81 -33.81 -2.31
C SER A 403 -17.18 -33.70 -3.72
N THR A 404 -16.28 -32.75 -3.91
CA THR A 404 -15.61 -32.40 -5.16
C THR A 404 -14.16 -32.88 -5.24
N GLY A 405 -13.66 -33.52 -4.16
CA GLY A 405 -12.27 -33.97 -4.04
C GLY A 405 -11.34 -32.97 -3.34
N ASP A 406 -11.85 -31.77 -3.02
CA ASP A 406 -11.11 -30.75 -2.26
C ASP A 406 -11.02 -31.16 -0.78
N TYR A 407 -9.96 -30.75 -0.10
CA TYR A 407 -9.78 -31.02 1.33
C TYR A 407 -10.08 -29.78 2.17
N PHE A 408 -10.66 -30.01 3.34
CA PHE A 408 -11.05 -28.96 4.26
C PHE A 408 -10.39 -29.18 5.62
N MET A 409 -9.94 -28.09 6.23
CA MET A 409 -9.55 -28.03 7.62
C MET A 409 -10.70 -27.44 8.45
N PHE A 410 -11.05 -28.13 9.53
CA PHE A 410 -11.99 -27.68 10.54
C PHE A 410 -11.28 -27.56 11.89
N ILE A 411 -11.56 -26.48 12.63
CA ILE A 411 -11.12 -26.34 14.02
C ILE A 411 -12.31 -25.92 14.89
N GLN A 412 -12.58 -26.72 15.93
CA GLN A 412 -13.69 -26.47 16.85
C GLN A 412 -13.49 -25.17 17.64
N GLY A 413 -14.45 -24.26 17.53
CA GLY A 413 -14.48 -22.94 18.16
C GLY A 413 -14.81 -22.94 19.65
N GLY A 414 -15.52 -23.97 20.10
CA GLY A 414 -15.85 -24.29 21.47
C GLY A 414 -17.33 -24.54 21.68
N THR A 415 -18.20 -23.61 21.25
CA THR A 415 -19.63 -23.72 21.54
C THR A 415 -20.39 -24.31 20.37
N THR A 416 -20.93 -25.51 20.57
CA THR A 416 -21.73 -26.17 19.54
C THR A 416 -22.86 -25.30 19.00
N GLY A 417 -22.95 -25.19 17.67
CA GLY A 417 -23.99 -24.50 16.94
C GLY A 417 -23.79 -22.99 16.82
N THR A 418 -22.62 -22.46 17.20
CA THR A 418 -22.25 -21.06 16.95
C THR A 418 -21.29 -20.92 15.77
N SER A 419 -21.14 -19.70 15.26
CA SER A 419 -20.23 -19.41 14.13
C SER A 419 -18.82 -19.11 14.61
N ASP A 420 -18.34 -19.85 15.61
CA ASP A 420 -17.01 -19.75 16.22
C ASP A 420 -16.02 -20.78 15.68
N ASP A 421 -16.51 -21.74 14.89
CA ASP A 421 -15.68 -22.75 14.22
C ASP A 421 -14.91 -22.18 13.03
N PHE A 422 -13.67 -22.62 12.91
CA PHE A 422 -12.84 -22.37 11.74
C PHE A 422 -13.14 -23.42 10.67
N VAL A 423 -13.28 -22.98 9.43
CA VAL A 423 -13.35 -23.83 8.24
C VAL A 423 -12.50 -23.17 7.17
N ALA A 424 -11.55 -23.89 6.60
CA ALA A 424 -10.84 -23.44 5.40
C ALA A 424 -10.72 -24.57 4.38
N ASP A 425 -10.76 -24.20 3.12
CA ASP A 425 -10.51 -25.07 2.00
C ASP A 425 -9.02 -25.02 1.67
N ILE A 426 -8.35 -26.16 1.75
CA ILE A 426 -6.91 -26.27 1.51
C ILE A 426 -6.60 -26.80 0.09
N HIS A 427 -7.60 -26.77 -0.82
CA HIS A 427 -7.66 -26.90 -2.29
C HIS A 427 -6.72 -27.84 -3.06
N ASP A 428 -5.80 -28.54 -2.41
CA ASP A 428 -4.85 -29.42 -3.08
C ASP A 428 -5.40 -30.84 -3.21
N THR A 429 -5.16 -31.47 -4.35
CA THR A 429 -5.41 -32.89 -4.54
C THR A 429 -4.36 -33.63 -3.75
N ILE A 430 -4.60 -33.87 -2.45
CA ILE A 430 -3.61 -34.53 -1.61
C ILE A 430 -3.40 -35.98 -2.08
N THR A 431 -2.55 -36.17 -3.08
CA THR A 431 -2.23 -37.46 -3.68
C THR A 431 -1.16 -38.14 -2.84
N GLY A 432 -1.51 -38.50 -1.61
CA GLY A 432 -0.60 -39.17 -0.68
C GLY A 432 -0.47 -38.45 0.65
N VAL A 433 -1.57 -38.32 1.39
CA VAL A 433 -1.54 -37.83 2.78
C VAL A 433 -0.90 -38.88 3.73
N ALA A 434 0.37 -39.18 3.58
CA ALA A 434 1.10 -40.05 4.52
C ALA A 434 2.03 -39.27 5.48
N GLY A 435 2.10 -37.93 5.35
CA GLY A 435 3.05 -37.07 6.06
C GLY A 435 2.68 -36.73 7.51
N GLY A 436 1.40 -36.78 7.88
CA GLY A 436 0.94 -36.51 9.25
C GLY A 436 0.49 -35.05 9.49
N LEU A 437 -0.17 -34.84 10.63
CA LEU A 437 -0.56 -33.54 11.15
C LEU A 437 0.32 -33.26 12.39
N THR A 438 1.05 -32.15 12.40
CA THR A 438 1.81 -31.72 13.58
C THR A 438 1.11 -30.52 14.21
N LEU A 439 0.90 -30.58 15.53
CA LEU A 439 0.31 -29.49 16.29
C LEU A 439 1.40 -28.87 17.17
N GLY A 440 1.66 -27.59 16.98
CA GLY A 440 2.55 -26.81 17.81
C GLY A 440 1.80 -25.90 18.77
N ASP A 441 2.55 -25.15 19.57
CA ASP A 441 2.00 -23.98 20.26
C ASP A 441 1.55 -23.01 19.16
N ASN A 442 0.26 -22.65 19.14
CA ASN A 442 -0.37 -21.72 18.18
C ASN A 442 -0.21 -22.03 16.67
N THR A 443 0.24 -23.24 16.32
CA THR A 443 0.52 -23.65 14.94
C THR A 443 -0.11 -25.00 14.60
N VAL A 444 -0.55 -25.12 13.35
CA VAL A 444 -1.06 -26.36 12.76
C VAL A 444 -0.28 -26.58 11.48
N ASP A 445 0.54 -27.63 11.44
CA ASP A 445 1.40 -27.93 10.30
C ASP A 445 0.88 -29.18 9.58
N ILE A 446 0.45 -29.00 8.33
CA ILE A 446 -0.03 -30.08 7.48
C ILE A 446 1.14 -30.57 6.64
N ILE A 447 1.55 -31.82 6.80
CA ILE A 447 2.68 -32.40 6.04
C ILE A 447 2.14 -33.30 4.94
N TYR A 448 2.53 -33.04 3.69
CA TYR A 448 2.21 -33.85 2.53
C TYR A 448 3.30 -34.90 2.30
N ALA A 449 2.93 -36.14 1.93
CA ALA A 449 3.95 -37.10 1.54
C ALA A 449 4.34 -36.84 0.09
N ASN A 450 5.60 -36.44 -0.12
CA ASN A 450 6.17 -36.36 -1.47
C ASN A 450 6.11 -37.76 -2.12
N ASN A 451 5.49 -37.87 -3.30
CA ASN A 451 5.56 -39.09 -4.12
C ASN A 451 6.94 -39.29 -4.75
#